data_AF-A0A831RFI0-F1
#
_entry.id   AF-A0A831RFI0-F1
#
_cell.length_a   1.000
_cell.length_b   1.000
_cell.length_c   1.000
_cell.angle_alpha   90.00
_cell.angle_beta   90.00
_cell.angle_gamma   90.00
#
_symmetry.space_group_name_H-M   'P 1'
#
loop_
_entity.id
_entity.type
_entity.pdbx_description
1 polymer ?
#
loop_
_entity_poly.entity_id
_entity_poly.type
_entity_poly.pdbx_seq_one_letter_code
_entity_poly.pdbx_strand_id
1 'polypeptide(L)' 'MTRPSYDRRDEWRQRLQSLRRRVKCPPLVVEGRLSRMVGLTLEAIGCHAPVGGKCWVETAYQERIEAEVVGFAQE' A
#
# COMPACT_ATOMS: atom_id res chain seq x y z
N MET A 1 -8.97 4.97 51.86
CA MET A 1 -8.19 5.22 50.62
C MET A 1 -8.02 3.91 49.86
N THR A 2 -8.99 3.56 49.02
CA THR A 2 -8.98 2.35 48.19
C THR A 2 -8.14 2.62 46.94
N ARG A 3 -6.96 1.99 46.84
CA ARG A 3 -6.11 2.06 45.64
C ARG A 3 -6.90 1.52 44.44
N PRO A 4 -7.07 2.28 43.33
CA PRO A 4 -7.73 1.75 42.16
C PRO A 4 -6.93 0.57 41.61
N SER A 5 -7.67 -0.47 41.21
CA SER A 5 -7.20 -1.81 40.92
C SER A 5 -6.10 -1.88 39.85
N TYR A 6 -5.12 -2.75 40.09
CA TYR A 6 -4.07 -3.14 39.13
C TYR A 6 -4.62 -3.74 37.82
N ASP A 7 -5.90 -4.11 37.82
CA ASP A 7 -6.62 -4.84 36.77
C ASP A 7 -6.58 -4.14 35.40
N ARG A 8 -6.98 -2.86 35.32
CA ARG A 8 -6.95 -2.12 34.05
C ARG A 8 -5.55 -1.97 33.48
N ARG A 9 -4.54 -1.81 34.35
CA ARG A 9 -3.15 -1.63 33.90
C ARG A 9 -2.65 -2.88 33.19
N ASP A 10 -2.96 -4.05 33.75
CA ASP A 10 -2.53 -5.33 33.17
C ASP A 10 -3.35 -5.69 31.93
N GLU A 11 -4.65 -5.40 31.89
CA GLU A 11 -5.47 -5.50 30.68
C GLU A 11 -4.92 -4.65 29.53
N TRP A 12 -4.61 -3.37 29.79
CA TRP A 12 -4.04 -2.48 28.78
C TRP A 12 -2.67 -2.96 28.32
N ARG A 13 -1.84 -3.45 29.25
CA ARG A 13 -0.52 -4.01 28.92
C ARG A 13 -0.65 -5.23 28.00
N GLN A 14 -1.56 -6.15 28.29
CA GLN A 14 -1.80 -7.33 27.45
C GLN A 14 -2.34 -6.94 26.07
N ARG A 15 -3.28 -5.98 26.00
CA ARG A 15 -3.82 -5.47 24.73
C ARG A 15 -2.74 -4.83 23.87
N LEU A 16 -1.91 -3.95 24.44
CA LEU A 16 -0.81 -3.30 23.73
C LEU A 16 0.24 -4.32 23.27
N GLN A 17 0.57 -5.32 24.09
CA GLN A 17 1.47 -6.41 23.67
C GLN A 17 0.91 -7.21 22.50
N SER A 18 -0.38 -7.54 22.53
CA SER A 18 -1.06 -8.24 21.45
C SER A 18 -1.06 -7.41 20.16
N LEU A 19 -1.40 -6.12 20.23
CA LEU A 19 -1.36 -5.22 19.09
C LEU A 19 0.05 -5.09 18.53
N ARG A 20 1.07 -4.92 19.37
CA ARG A 20 2.47 -4.82 18.94
C ARG A 20 2.95 -6.05 18.18
N ARG A 21 2.51 -7.26 18.57
CA ARG A 21 2.81 -8.49 17.84
C ARG A 21 2.13 -8.58 16.46
N ARG A 22 1.00 -7.88 16.30
CA ARG A 22 0.22 -7.83 15.05
C ARG A 22 0.73 -6.77 14.07
N VAL A 23 1.39 -5.72 14.56
CA VAL A 23 2.01 -4.71 13.71
C VAL A 23 3.17 -5.36 12.95
N LYS A 24 3.03 -5.44 11.64
CA LYS A 24 4.10 -5.84 10.72
C LYS A 24 4.63 -4.59 10.03
N CYS A 25 5.93 -4.58 9.72
CA CYS A 25 6.46 -3.58 8.81
C CYS A 25 5.76 -3.74 7.46
N PRO A 26 5.16 -2.68 6.88
CA PRO A 26 4.63 -2.79 5.54
C PRO A 26 5.77 -3.15 4.57
N PRO A 27 5.50 -3.96 3.53
CA PRO A 27 6.49 -4.17 2.49
C PRO A 27 6.82 -2.84 1.80
N LEU A 28 7.99 -2.78 1.17
CA LEU A 28 8.32 -1.65 0.30
C LEU A 28 7.28 -1.56 -0.81
N VAL A 29 6.71 -0.37 -1.00
CA VAL A 29 5.84 -0.10 -2.14
C VAL A 29 6.73 0.01 -3.37
N VAL A 30 6.46 -0.81 -4.38
CA VAL A 30 7.17 -0.74 -5.66
C VAL A 30 6.44 0.25 -6.55
N GLU A 31 7.13 1.32 -6.93
CA GLU A 31 6.60 2.37 -7.79
C GLU A 31 7.37 2.42 -9.10
N GLY A 32 6.64 2.74 -10.17
CA GLY A 32 7.20 2.97 -11.49
C GLY A 32 7.04 4.42 -11.91
N ARG A 33 7.44 4.72 -13.13
CA ARG A 33 7.14 5.99 -13.79
C ARG A 33 6.56 5.75 -15.17
N LEU A 34 5.68 6.65 -15.58
CA LEU A 34 5.22 6.70 -16.96
C LEU A 34 6.38 7.13 -17.85
N SER A 35 6.68 6.35 -18.89
CA SER A 35 7.73 6.65 -19.86
C SER A 35 7.19 7.46 -21.04
N ARG A 36 6.04 7.05 -21.58
CA ARG A 36 5.36 7.76 -22.68
C ARG A 36 3.88 7.39 -22.76
N MET A 37 3.12 8.25 -23.44
CA MET A 37 1.76 7.98 -23.86
C MET A 37 1.76 7.35 -25.26
N VAL A 38 0.94 6.31 -25.46
CA VAL A 38 0.76 5.65 -26.77
C VAL A 38 -0.73 5.44 -27.03
N GLY A 39 -1.32 6.32 -27.84
CA GLY A 39 -2.75 6.29 -28.13
C GLY A 39 -3.57 6.44 -26.84
N LEU A 40 -4.37 5.41 -26.52
CA LEU A 40 -5.19 5.35 -25.30
C LEU A 40 -4.48 4.65 -24.12
N THR A 41 -3.25 4.20 -24.32
CA THR A 41 -2.47 3.43 -23.34
C THR A 41 -1.28 4.23 -22.84
N LEU A 42 -0.82 3.89 -21.64
CA LEU A 42 0.37 4.47 -21.01
C LEU A 42 1.43 3.38 -20.89
N GLU A 43 2.67 3.72 -21.24
CA GLU A 43 3.80 2.86 -20.94
C GLU A 43 4.42 3.26 -19.61
N ALA A 44 4.71 2.26 -18.78
CA ALA A 44 5.35 2.45 -17.50
C ALA A 44 6.58 1.55 -17.38
N ILE A 45 7.57 2.00 -16.60
CA ILE A 45 8.76 1.23 -16.25
C ILE A 45 8.98 1.25 -14.74
N GLY A 46 9.56 0.20 -14.19
CA GLY A 46 9.91 0.10 -12.77
C GLY A 46 8.77 -0.34 -11.84
N CYS A 47 7.57 -0.59 -12.36
CA CYS A 47 6.48 -1.23 -11.62
C CYS A 47 6.23 -2.65 -12.13
N HIS A 48 5.79 -3.54 -11.24
CA HIS A 48 5.44 -4.93 -11.54
C HIS A 48 4.01 -5.22 -11.11
N ALA A 49 3.14 -5.51 -12.07
CA ALA A 49 1.77 -5.96 -11.85
C ALA A 49 1.36 -6.89 -13.00
N PRO A 50 0.55 -7.94 -12.78
CA PRO A 50 0.14 -8.85 -13.85
C PRO A 50 -0.80 -8.15 -14.85
N VAL A 51 -0.94 -8.71 -16.06
CA VAL A 51 -2.02 -8.30 -17.00
C VAL A 51 -3.37 -8.47 -16.31
N GLY A 52 -4.27 -7.48 -16.46
CA GLY A 52 -5.52 -7.35 -15.72
C GLY A 52 -5.36 -6.80 -14.30
N GLY A 53 -4.12 -6.60 -13.84
CA GLY A 53 -3.81 -5.98 -12.56
C GLY A 53 -4.15 -4.49 -12.58
N LYS A 54 -4.79 -4.04 -11.50
CA LYS A 54 -5.09 -2.62 -11.31
C LYS A 54 -3.91 -1.88 -10.70
N CYS A 55 -3.63 -0.70 -11.21
CA CYS A 55 -2.60 0.20 -10.70
C CYS A 55 -3.16 1.62 -10.53
N TRP A 56 -2.47 2.40 -9.70
CA TRP A 56 -2.75 3.82 -9.55
C TRP A 56 -1.74 4.64 -10.36
N VAL A 57 -2.24 5.55 -11.16
CA VAL A 57 -1.44 6.62 -11.78
C VAL A 57 -1.61 7.87 -10.94
N GLU A 58 -0.51 8.34 -10.35
CA GLU A 58 -0.50 9.62 -9.62
C GLU A 58 -0.32 10.79 -10.59
N THR A 59 -1.18 11.80 -10.46
CA THR A 59 -1.08 13.03 -11.25
C THR A 59 -0.27 14.10 -10.51
N ALA A 60 0.13 15.15 -11.22
CA ALA A 60 0.82 16.30 -10.61
C ALA A 60 0.00 16.99 -9.49
N TYR A 61 -1.31 16.75 -9.43
CA TYR A 61 -2.22 17.32 -8.44
C TYR A 61 -2.49 16.37 -7.26
N GLN A 62 -1.67 15.32 -7.10
CA GLN A 62 -1.83 14.30 -6.06
C GLN A 62 -3.16 13.52 -6.16
N GLU A 63 -3.81 13.56 -7.32
CA GLU A 63 -4.96 12.74 -7.62
C GLU A 63 -4.51 11.37 -8.11
N ARG A 64 -5.35 10.36 -7.90
CA ARG A 64 -5.09 8.99 -8.35
C ARG A 64 -6.12 8.58 -9.38
N ILE A 65 -5.63 8.15 -10.53
CA ILE A 65 -6.45 7.58 -11.60
C ILE A 65 -6.21 6.08 -11.61
N GLU A 66 -7.30 5.30 -11.61
CA GLU A 66 -7.21 3.84 -11.74
C GLU A 66 -6.86 3.48 -13.18
N ALA A 67 -5.89 2.58 -13.35
CA ALA A 67 -5.51 2.03 -14.63
C ALA A 67 -5.37 0.51 -14.52
N GLU A 68 -5.36 -0.16 -15.67
CA GLU A 68 -5.20 -1.61 -15.76
C GLU A 68 -4.00 -1.93 -16.65
N VAL A 69 -3.21 -2.92 -16.24
CA VAL A 69 -2.13 -3.45 -17.07
C VAL A 69 -2.72 -4.26 -18.20
N VAL A 70 -2.59 -3.77 -19.43
CA VAL A 70 -3.15 -4.41 -20.62
C VAL A 70 -2.16 -5.28 -21.40
N GLY A 71 -0.87 -5.21 -21.08
CA GLY A 71 0.19 -5.98 -21.75
C GLY A 71 1.58 -5.41 -21.49
N PHE A 72 2.60 -6.05 -22.06
CA PHE A 72 4.01 -5.65 -21.95
C PHE A 72 4.67 -5.52 -23.32
N ALA A 73 5.69 -4.67 -23.44
CA ALA A 73 6.37 -4.38 -24.70
C ALA A 73 7.13 -5.57 -25.35
N GLN A 74 7.15 -6.74 -24.71
CA GLN A 74 7.80 -7.97 -25.20
C GLN A 74 6.81 -9.14 -25.38
N GLU A 75 5.50 -8.87 -25.33
CA GLU A 75 4.45 -9.81 -25.78
C GLU A 75 3.98 -9.48 -27.20
#